data_AF-A0AAV0IFT9-F1
#
_entry.id   AF-A0AAV0IFT9-F1
#
_cell.length_a   1.000
_cell.length_b   1.000
_cell.length_c   1.000
_cell.angle_alpha   90.00
_cell.angle_beta   90.00
_cell.angle_gamma   90.00
#
_symmetry.space_group_name_H-M   'P 1'
#
loop_
_entity.id
_entity.type
_entity.pdbx_description
1 polymer ?
#
loop_
_entity_poly.entity_id
_entity_poly.type
_entity_poly.pdbx_seq_one_letter_code
_entity_poly.pdbx_strand_id
1 'polypeptide(L)'
;MAMNAGLRSASRLYAASEYLLSKSVNRSFHSTGVKRMGGHGHDEPFYLHAKHMYNLDRMKYQKIKMPLAVLTAFSIGVGVPVYAVIFQQKKTASA
;
A
#
# COMPACT_ATOMS: atom_id res chain seq x y z
N MET A 1 -31.69 -0.79 -39.64
CA MET A 1 -32.12 -0.82 -38.22
C MET A 1 -31.12 -1.66 -37.42
N ALA A 2 -30.03 -1.08 -36.92
CA ALA A 2 -28.96 -1.85 -36.22
C ALA A 2 -28.42 -1.20 -34.93
N MET A 3 -28.83 0.04 -34.60
CA MET A 3 -28.31 0.78 -33.44
C MET A 3 -29.16 0.65 -32.17
N ASN A 4 -30.32 -0.02 -32.22
CA ASN A 4 -31.25 -0.10 -31.09
C ASN A 4 -30.84 -1.13 -30.01
N ALA A 5 -29.90 -2.02 -30.31
CA ALA A 5 -29.43 -3.04 -29.35
C ALA A 5 -28.35 -2.51 -28.38
N GLY A 6 -27.51 -1.57 -28.82
CA GLY A 6 -26.40 -1.02 -28.02
C GLY A 6 -26.87 -0.17 -26.83
N LEU A 7 -27.91 0.64 -27.04
CA LEU A 7 -28.44 1.52 -25.99
C LEU A 7 -29.03 0.74 -24.79
N ARG A 8 -29.64 -0.42 -25.03
CA ARG A 8 -30.20 -1.29 -23.98
C ARG A 8 -29.12 -2.02 -23.16
N SER A 9 -27.93 -2.20 -23.71
CA SER A 9 -26.79 -2.83 -23.02
C SER A 9 -26.05 -1.82 -22.15
N ALA A 10 -25.86 -0.58 -22.65
CA ALA A 10 -25.22 0.51 -21.90
C ALA A 10 -26.05 0.94 -20.67
N SER A 11 -27.39 0.94 -20.76
CA SER A 11 -28.25 1.26 -19.62
C SER A 11 -28.16 0.22 -18.48
N ARG A 12 -27.86 -1.06 -18.79
CA ARG A 12 -27.60 -2.09 -17.76
C ARG A 12 -26.27 -1.87 -17.05
N LEU A 13 -25.26 -1.33 -17.74
CA LEU A 13 -23.98 -0.98 -17.12
C LEU A 13 -24.12 0.20 -16.16
N TYR A 14 -24.97 1.19 -16.48
CA TYR A 14 -25.29 2.31 -15.59
C TYR A 14 -26.09 1.88 -14.35
N ALA A 15 -27.05 0.96 -14.51
CA ALA A 15 -27.78 0.37 -13.37
C ALA A 15 -26.89 -0.54 -12.50
N ALA A 16 -25.91 -1.23 -13.11
CA ALA A 16 -24.92 -2.01 -12.37
C ALA A 16 -23.91 -1.12 -11.63
N SER A 17 -23.55 0.05 -12.16
CA SER A 17 -22.67 0.99 -11.47
C SER A 17 -23.31 1.59 -10.21
N GLU A 18 -24.62 1.86 -10.22
CA GLU A 18 -25.38 2.31 -9.04
C GLU A 18 -25.30 1.26 -7.91
N TYR A 19 -25.38 -0.03 -8.24
CA TYR A 19 -25.29 -1.13 -7.27
C TYR A 19 -23.88 -1.31 -6.68
N LEU A 20 -22.83 -0.96 -7.44
CA LEU A 20 -21.45 -0.96 -6.94
C LEU A 20 -21.12 0.30 -6.12
N LEU A 21 -21.76 1.43 -6.41
CA LEU A 21 -21.60 2.69 -5.67
C LEU A 21 -22.35 2.69 -4.33
N SER A 22 -23.45 1.94 -4.23
CA SER A 22 -24.26 1.85 -3.01
C SER A 22 -23.73 0.87 -1.96
N LYS A 23 -22.63 0.15 -2.25
CA LYS A 23 -21.92 -0.61 -1.22
C LYS A 23 -21.08 0.35 -0.39
N SER A 24 -21.76 1.04 0.53
CA SER A 24 -21.14 1.74 1.65
C SER A 24 -20.20 0.77 2.36
N VAL A 25 -18.91 0.87 2.05
CA VAL A 25 -17.87 0.17 2.79
C VAL A 25 -17.86 0.82 4.16
N ASN A 26 -18.41 0.12 5.14
CA ASN A 26 -18.24 0.41 6.56
C ASN A 26 -16.73 0.30 6.88
N ARG A 27 -15.95 1.35 6.59
CA ARG A 27 -14.63 1.52 7.19
C ARG A 27 -14.86 1.97 8.63
N SER A 28 -15.19 1.00 9.47
CA SER A 28 -15.14 1.18 10.92
C SER A 28 -13.68 1.40 11.30
N PHE A 29 -13.35 2.61 11.76
CA PHE A 29 -12.11 2.86 12.46
C PHE A 29 -12.24 2.19 13.83
N HIS A 30 -11.60 1.04 13.99
CA HIS A 30 -11.47 0.40 15.28
C HIS A 30 -10.52 1.26 16.13
N SER A 31 -11.07 2.21 16.89
CA SER A 31 -10.36 2.80 18.01
C SER A 31 -10.26 1.73 19.08
N THR A 32 -9.08 1.12 19.22
CA THR A 32 -8.80 0.21 20.34
C THR A 32 -8.77 1.03 21.62
N GLY A 33 -9.94 1.18 22.25
CA GLY A 33 -10.11 1.88 23.51
C GLY A 33 -9.29 1.23 24.63
N VAL A 34 -8.46 2.07 25.26
CA VAL A 34 -7.91 1.98 26.62
C VAL A 34 -7.39 0.61 27.07
N LYS A 35 -6.06 0.47 27.05
CA LYS A 35 -5.32 -0.63 27.71
C LYS A 35 -5.64 -0.62 29.21
N ARG A 36 -6.33 -1.64 29.71
CA ARG A 36 -6.53 -1.81 31.16
C ARG A 36 -5.17 -2.02 31.82
N MET A 37 -4.78 -1.11 32.70
CA MET A 37 -3.66 -1.31 33.63
C MET A 37 -4.14 -2.23 34.75
N GLY A 38 -3.56 -3.42 34.84
CA GLY A 38 -3.81 -4.34 35.96
C GLY A 38 -4.13 -5.75 35.49
N GLY A 39 -3.10 -6.59 35.43
CA GLY A 39 -3.22 -8.01 35.19
C GLY A 39 -1.83 -8.59 34.95
N HIS A 40 -1.41 -9.51 35.81
CA HIS A 40 -0.15 -10.25 35.75
C HIS A 40 -0.02 -10.94 34.37
N GLY A 41 0.71 -10.31 33.45
CA GLY A 41 0.68 -10.61 32.03
C GLY A 41 1.78 -11.58 31.63
N HIS A 42 1.44 -12.84 31.42
CA HIS A 42 2.25 -13.72 30.56
C HIS A 42 1.95 -13.49 29.05
N ASP A 43 1.14 -12.48 28.73
CA ASP A 43 0.72 -12.06 27.39
C ASP A 43 1.31 -10.68 27.00
N GLU A 44 2.49 -10.33 27.53
CA GLU A 44 3.23 -9.15 27.08
C GLU A 44 3.65 -9.37 25.62
N PRO A 45 3.41 -8.43 24.68
CA PRO A 45 3.86 -8.62 23.31
C PRO A 45 5.38 -8.76 23.30
N PHE A 46 5.90 -9.81 22.66
CA PHE A 46 7.30 -10.22 22.64
C PHE A 46 8.31 -9.08 22.40
N TYR A 47 7.90 -8.00 21.74
CA TYR A 47 8.72 -6.83 21.45
C TYR A 47 8.95 -5.87 22.65
N LEU A 48 8.10 -5.92 23.69
CA LEU A 48 8.16 -4.97 24.82
C LEU A 48 9.27 -5.29 25.83
N HIS A 49 9.59 -6.59 26.01
CA HIS A 49 10.63 -7.08 26.91
C HIS A 49 11.70 -7.90 26.16
N ALA A 50 11.88 -7.66 24.86
CA ALA A 50 12.87 -8.38 24.07
C ALA A 50 14.29 -8.07 24.55
N LYS A 51 15.15 -9.10 24.66
CA LYS A 51 16.57 -8.94 24.99
C LYS A 51 17.37 -8.13 23.96
N HIS A 52 16.91 -8.12 22.71
CA HIS A 52 17.54 -7.41 21.60
C HIS A 52 16.55 -6.44 20.98
N MET A 53 17.03 -5.24 20.64
CA MET A 53 16.22 -4.16 20.07
C MET A 53 15.54 -4.54 18.75
N TYR A 54 16.22 -5.33 17.92
CA TYR A 54 15.65 -5.89 16.69
C TYR A 54 15.72 -7.40 16.71
N ASN A 55 14.61 -8.06 16.37
CA ASN A 55 14.57 -9.49 16.12
C ASN A 55 14.44 -9.78 14.62
N LEU A 56 15.55 -9.58 13.90
CA LEU A 56 15.60 -9.77 12.45
C LEU A 56 15.45 -11.25 12.06
N ASP A 57 15.96 -12.17 12.87
CA ASP A 57 15.92 -13.62 12.59
C ASP A 57 14.51 -14.20 12.64
N ARG A 58 13.60 -13.59 13.38
CA ARG A 58 12.17 -13.98 13.39
C ARG A 58 11.36 -13.34 12.25
N MET A 59 11.99 -12.56 11.37
CA MET A 59 11.29 -11.96 10.23
C MET A 59 11.00 -13.02 9.15
N LYS A 60 9.71 -13.24 8.85
CA LYS A 60 9.32 -14.15 7.76
C LYS A 60 9.87 -13.63 6.41
N TYR A 61 10.57 -14.52 5.68
CA TYR A 61 11.25 -14.24 4.41
C TYR A 61 12.38 -13.19 4.49
N GLN A 62 13.08 -13.11 5.63
CA GLN A 62 14.21 -12.17 5.83
C GLN A 62 15.23 -12.20 4.68
N LYS A 63 15.64 -13.40 4.24
CA LYS A 63 16.62 -13.57 3.16
C LYS A 63 16.19 -12.97 1.81
N ILE A 64 14.89 -12.75 1.60
CA ILE A 64 14.36 -12.12 0.40
C ILE A 64 14.10 -10.62 0.66
N LYS A 65 13.53 -10.28 1.81
CA LYS A 65 13.17 -8.90 2.15
C LYS A 65 14.38 -7.99 2.30
N MET A 66 15.45 -8.47 2.93
CA MET A 66 16.67 -7.66 3.13
C MET A 66 17.34 -7.27 1.80
N PRO A 67 17.66 -8.19 0.87
CA PRO A 67 18.23 -7.79 -0.41
C PRO A 67 17.25 -6.99 -1.27
N LEU A 68 15.95 -7.29 -1.24
CA LEU A 68 14.96 -6.51 -1.98
C LEU A 68 14.88 -5.06 -1.48
N ALA A 69 14.94 -4.86 -0.15
CA ALA A 69 14.96 -3.53 0.45
C ALA A 69 16.21 -2.75 0.05
N VAL A 70 17.38 -3.39 0.10
CA VAL A 70 18.65 -2.77 -0.32
C VAL A 70 18.61 -2.39 -1.80
N LEU A 71 18.15 -3.31 -2.66
CA LEU A 71 18.04 -3.05 -4.10
C LEU A 71 17.09 -1.89 -4.37
N THR A 72 15.93 -1.86 -3.71
CA THR A 72 14.94 -0.79 -3.88
C THR A 72 15.52 0.56 -3.47
N ALA A 73 16.18 0.63 -2.30
CA ALA A 73 16.81 1.86 -1.83
C ALA A 73 17.90 2.35 -2.79
N PHE A 74 18.74 1.43 -3.28
CA PHE A 74 19.77 1.75 -4.27
C PHE A 74 19.18 2.25 -5.59
N SER A 75 18.17 1.56 -6.12
CA SER A 75 17.49 1.93 -7.36
C SER A 75 16.86 3.32 -7.27
N ILE A 76 16.28 3.70 -6.13
CA ILE A 76 15.76 5.05 -5.93
C ILE A 76 16.91 6.06 -5.86
N GLY A 77 17.97 5.75 -5.12
CA GLY A 77 19.13 6.62 -4.96
C GLY A 77 19.84 6.96 -6.28
N VAL A 78 19.87 6.05 -7.25
CA VAL A 78 20.45 6.28 -8.58
C VAL A 78 19.41 6.75 -9.59
N GLY A 79 18.21 6.19 -9.56
CA GLY A 79 17.16 6.47 -10.55
C GLY A 79 16.67 7.91 -10.52
N VAL A 80 16.49 8.49 -9.32
CA VAL A 80 16.00 9.86 -9.17
C VAL A 80 16.97 10.90 -9.76
N PRO A 81 18.28 10.91 -9.43
CA PRO A 81 19.24 11.82 -10.05
C PRO A 81 19.35 11.69 -11.56
N VAL A 82 19.38 10.45 -12.09
CA VAL A 82 19.45 10.21 -13.54
C VAL A 82 18.23 10.78 -14.24
N TYR A 83 17.04 10.53 -13.70
CA TYR A 83 15.80 11.07 -14.24
C TYR A 83 15.78 12.60 -14.21
N ALA A 84 16.27 13.23 -13.13
CA ALA A 84 16.36 14.67 -13.02
C ALA A 84 17.26 15.29 -14.12
N VAL A 85 18.39 14.66 -14.43
CA VAL A 85 19.27 15.10 -15.52
C VAL A 85 18.57 14.97 -16.88
N ILE A 86 17.93 13.84 -17.15
CA ILE A 86 17.19 13.63 -18.42
C ILE A 86 16.07 14.68 -18.56
N PHE A 87 15.34 14.95 -17.48
CA PHE A 87 14.29 15.96 -17.46
C PHE A 87 14.85 17.36 -17.76
N GLN A 88 15.99 17.71 -17.18
CA GLN A 88 16.65 19.00 -17.43
C GLN A 88 17.14 19.12 -18.87
N GLN A 89 17.77 18.08 -19.41
CA GLN A 89 18.22 18.04 -20.82
C GLN A 89 17.04 18.19 -21.79
N LYS A 90 15.90 17.53 -21.51
CA LYS A 90 14.68 17.67 -22.32
C LYS A 90 14.14 19.10 -22.32
N LYS A 91 14.22 19.81 -21.19
CA LYS A 91 13.83 21.23 -21.12
C LYS A 91 14.76 22.11 -21.94
N THR A 92 16.07 21.87 -21.88
CA THR A 92 17.07 22.65 -22.65
C THR A 92 17.00 22.38 -24.15
N ALA A 93 16.76 21.13 -24.57
CA ALA A 93 16.69 20.76 -25.98
C ALA A 93 15.38 21.19 -26.69
N SER A 94 14.35 21.57 -25.92
CA SER A 94 13.06 22.07 -26.42
C SER A 94 13.02 23.60 -26.59
N ALA A 95 14.12 24.30 -26.27
CA ALA A 95 14.27 25.74 -26.38
C ALA A 95 15.00 26.13 -27.66
#